data_AF-A0A1J0VXY5-F1
#
_entry.id   AF-A0A1J0VXY5-F1
#
_cell.length_a   1.000
_cell.length_b   1.000
_cell.length_c   1.000
_cell.angle_alpha   90.00
_cell.angle_beta   90.00
_cell.angle_gamma   90.00
#
_symmetry.space_group_name_H-M   'P 1'
#
loop_
_entity.id
_entity.type
_entity.pdbx_description
1 polymer ?
#
loop_
_entity_poly.entity_id
_entity_poly.type
_entity_poly.pdbx_seq_one_letter_code
_entity_poly.pdbx_strand_id
1 'polypeptide(L)'
;MADIPELAEQRAIAEVLGALDDKIAANNRTSAISSDLAATLFQSALGRPATTSLSSIRTLSAERVLTYGDGYRTKRSEHGEPGMRIVRAGDIRDGRLVLSGDDFVSSEYSRSVGAKSCQAGDIVLTTKGTVGRVATVQNGITPSVYSPQLCYFRVSDDQMSLQPWFAEWFRSADRIRQTDIAMHKSDMAPYVNLQDIGSLQVPVPTADSHGPVIEQLGSLHRLVHGTARENEVLARTRDELLPLLMSGKLRVKDAEKKVEAIA
;
A
#
# COMPACT_ATOMS: atom_id res chain seq x y z
N MET A 1 -28.07 -30.24 13.20
CA MET A 1 -28.77 -28.96 13.02
C MET A 1 -28.11 -27.97 13.96
N ALA A 2 -27.60 -26.84 13.47
CA ALA A 2 -27.17 -25.78 14.36
C ALA A 2 -28.41 -25.29 15.12
N ASP A 3 -28.34 -25.26 16.44
CA ASP A 3 -29.41 -24.73 17.28
C ASP A 3 -29.53 -23.25 16.97
N ILE A 4 -30.73 -22.79 16.62
CA ILE A 4 -30.97 -21.40 16.27
C ILE A 4 -31.22 -20.63 17.57
N PRO A 5 -30.44 -19.58 17.91
CA PRO A 5 -30.62 -18.83 19.15
C PRO A 5 -32.01 -18.20 19.23
N GLU A 6 -32.47 -17.84 20.44
CA GLU A 6 -33.72 -17.09 20.58
C GLU A 6 -33.65 -15.73 19.87
N LEU A 7 -34.78 -15.18 19.43
CA LEU A 7 -34.82 -13.92 18.69
C LEU A 7 -34.14 -12.74 19.42
N ALA A 8 -34.22 -12.72 20.76
CA ALA A 8 -33.55 -11.70 21.55
C ALA A 8 -32.02 -11.83 21.44
N GLU A 9 -31.50 -13.05 21.47
CA GLU A 9 -30.07 -13.33 21.31
C GLU A 9 -29.60 -13.08 19.87
N GLN A 10 -30.39 -13.46 18.87
CA GLN A 10 -30.09 -13.15 17.46
C GLN A 10 -29.95 -11.63 17.23
N ARG A 11 -30.85 -10.82 17.80
CA ARG A 11 -30.79 -9.36 17.70
C ARG A 11 -29.53 -8.81 18.36
N ALA A 12 -29.21 -9.28 19.56
CA ALA A 12 -28.03 -8.83 20.29
C ALA A 12 -26.72 -9.22 19.57
N ILE A 13 -26.65 -10.41 18.96
CA ILE A 13 -25.53 -10.81 18.10
C ILE A 13 -25.42 -9.89 16.88
N ALA A 14 -26.54 -9.59 16.22
CA ALA A 14 -26.58 -8.71 15.06
C ALA A 14 -26.16 -7.28 15.40
N GLU A 15 -26.51 -6.76 16.57
CA GLU A 15 -26.09 -5.44 17.04
C GLU A 15 -24.57 -5.36 17.22
N VAL A 16 -23.96 -6.33 17.90
CA VAL A 16 -22.50 -6.34 18.13
C VAL A 16 -21.71 -6.47 16.83
N LEU A 17 -22.08 -7.41 15.96
CA LEU A 17 -21.39 -7.59 14.69
C LEU A 17 -21.69 -6.43 13.71
N GLY A 18 -22.91 -5.90 13.72
CA GLY A 18 -23.31 -4.74 12.94
C GLY A 18 -22.49 -3.49 13.28
N ALA A 19 -22.19 -3.26 14.57
CA ALA A 19 -21.34 -2.15 14.98
C ALA A 19 -19.92 -2.23 14.38
N LEU A 20 -19.35 -3.45 14.26
CA LEU A 20 -18.06 -3.65 13.59
C LEU A 20 -18.15 -3.34 12.09
N ASP A 21 -19.19 -3.83 11.41
CA ASP A 21 -19.40 -3.58 9.98
C ASP A 21 -19.67 -2.09 9.69
N ASP A 22 -20.42 -1.40 10.55
CA ASP A 22 -20.65 0.04 10.48
C ASP A 22 -19.35 0.84 10.58
N LYS A 23 -18.47 0.44 11.53
CA LYS A 23 -17.16 1.06 11.68
C LYS A 23 -16.26 0.80 10.46
N ILE A 24 -16.27 -0.41 9.91
CA ILE A 24 -15.55 -0.74 8.66
C ILE A 24 -16.05 0.15 7.51
N ALA A 25 -17.36 0.31 7.37
CA ALA A 25 -17.97 1.15 6.35
C ALA A 25 -17.57 2.64 6.52
N ALA A 26 -17.60 3.14 7.75
CA ALA A 26 -17.15 4.50 8.08
C ALA A 26 -15.67 4.72 7.73
N ASN A 27 -14.81 3.75 8.06
CA ASN A 27 -13.38 3.78 7.74
C ASN A 27 -13.11 3.74 6.24
N ASN A 28 -13.84 2.91 5.48
CA ASN A 28 -13.75 2.88 4.02
C ASN A 28 -14.11 4.25 3.42
N ARG A 29 -15.16 4.89 3.93
CA ARG A 29 -15.54 6.26 3.51
C ARG A 29 -14.47 7.29 3.84
N THR A 30 -13.89 7.24 5.04
CA THR A 30 -12.79 8.11 5.46
C THR A 30 -11.57 7.94 4.55
N SER A 31 -11.19 6.69 4.25
CA SER A 31 -10.10 6.36 3.33
C SER A 31 -10.33 6.94 1.93
N ALA A 32 -11.54 6.77 1.37
CA ALA A 32 -11.90 7.28 0.05
C ALA A 32 -11.80 8.81 -0.01
N ILE A 33 -12.47 9.51 0.92
CA ILE A 33 -12.44 10.98 0.99
C ILE A 33 -11.02 11.51 1.19
N SER A 34 -10.22 10.86 2.02
CA SER A 34 -8.83 11.26 2.27
C SER A 34 -7.95 11.11 1.02
N SER A 35 -8.17 10.04 0.26
CA SER A 35 -7.47 9.79 -1.00
C SER A 35 -7.86 10.81 -2.07
N ASP A 36 -9.16 11.12 -2.19
CA ASP A 36 -9.66 12.13 -3.13
C ASP A 36 -9.15 13.53 -2.79
N LEU A 37 -9.10 13.86 -1.49
CA LEU A 37 -8.55 15.13 -1.02
C LEU A 37 -7.04 15.21 -1.31
N ALA A 38 -6.28 14.13 -1.08
CA ALA A 38 -4.85 14.08 -1.39
C ALA A 38 -4.60 14.32 -2.89
N ALA A 39 -5.34 13.63 -3.75
CA ALA A 39 -5.26 13.82 -5.19
C ALA A 39 -5.60 15.27 -5.59
N THR A 40 -6.65 15.85 -5.02
CA THR A 40 -7.07 17.23 -5.29
C THR A 40 -6.03 18.27 -4.85
N LEU A 41 -5.48 18.10 -3.64
CA LEU A 41 -4.41 18.96 -3.12
C LEU A 41 -3.16 18.88 -3.99
N PHE A 42 -2.77 17.67 -4.39
CA PHE A 42 -1.63 17.45 -5.28
C PHE A 42 -1.85 18.12 -6.64
N GLN A 43 -3.01 17.93 -7.28
CA GLN A 43 -3.32 18.60 -8.55
C GLN A 43 -3.33 20.13 -8.43
N SER A 44 -3.89 20.67 -7.34
CA SER A 44 -3.88 22.11 -7.06
C SER A 44 -2.45 22.65 -6.91
N ALA A 45 -1.57 21.89 -6.27
CA ALA A 45 -0.16 22.24 -6.12
C ALA A 45 0.60 22.23 -7.46
N LEU A 46 0.30 21.26 -8.35
CA LEU A 46 0.88 21.21 -9.70
C LEU A 46 0.44 22.35 -10.61
N GLY A 47 -0.76 22.90 -10.39
CA GLY A 47 -1.30 24.05 -11.14
C GLY A 47 -0.53 25.36 -10.95
N ARG A 48 0.57 25.37 -10.18
CA ARG A 48 1.46 26.52 -9.95
C ARG A 48 2.82 26.25 -10.63
N PRO A 49 2.98 26.58 -11.93
CA PRO A 49 4.14 26.11 -12.71
C PRO A 49 5.48 26.67 -12.23
N ALA A 50 5.47 27.85 -11.59
CA ALA A 50 6.70 28.51 -11.11
C ALA A 50 7.36 27.81 -9.92
N THR A 51 6.73 26.81 -9.31
CA THR A 51 7.20 26.16 -8.07
C THR A 51 7.51 24.67 -8.23
N THR A 52 7.52 24.17 -9.46
CA THR A 52 7.92 22.78 -9.76
C THR A 52 8.87 22.74 -10.95
N SER A 53 9.76 21.76 -10.96
CA SER A 53 10.64 21.46 -12.09
C SER A 53 10.42 20.02 -12.51
N LEU A 54 10.49 19.74 -13.82
CA LEU A 54 10.42 18.37 -14.32
C LEU A 54 11.81 17.74 -14.27
N SER A 55 11.90 16.60 -13.58
CA SER A 55 13.11 15.77 -13.51
C SER A 55 12.77 14.33 -13.83
N SER A 56 13.67 13.64 -14.54
CA SER A 56 13.49 12.22 -14.77
C SER A 56 13.78 11.39 -13.52
N ILE A 57 13.10 10.25 -13.34
CA ILE A 57 13.41 9.28 -12.27
C ILE A 57 14.91 8.92 -12.26
N ARG A 58 15.54 8.77 -13.42
CA ARG A 58 16.98 8.51 -13.56
C ARG A 58 17.83 9.65 -13.02
N THR A 59 17.47 10.90 -13.33
CA THR A 59 18.15 12.10 -12.83
C THR A 59 18.06 12.16 -11.31
N LEU A 60 16.84 12.02 -10.77
CA LEU A 60 16.62 12.00 -9.32
C LEU A 60 17.41 10.90 -8.62
N SER A 61 17.60 9.77 -9.28
CA SER A 61 18.44 8.70 -8.76
C SER A 61 19.94 9.01 -8.79
N ALA A 62 20.42 9.63 -9.87
CA ALA A 62 21.80 10.10 -9.95
C ALA A 62 22.12 11.18 -8.90
N GLU A 63 21.13 12.02 -8.58
CA GLU A 63 21.20 13.06 -7.55
C GLU A 63 20.96 12.53 -6.12
N ARG A 64 20.76 11.21 -5.95
CA ARG A 64 20.48 10.56 -4.67
C ARG A 64 19.21 11.04 -3.95
N VAL A 65 18.25 11.58 -4.69
CA VAL A 65 16.91 11.92 -4.16
C VAL A 65 16.09 10.65 -3.91
N LEU A 66 16.19 9.68 -4.83
CA LEU A 66 15.56 8.37 -4.67
C LEU A 66 16.41 7.26 -5.29
N THR A 67 16.11 6.01 -4.95
CA THR A 67 16.65 4.82 -5.63
C THR A 67 15.48 4.02 -6.20
N TYR A 68 15.67 3.37 -7.35
CA TYR A 68 14.67 2.49 -7.91
C TYR A 68 15.30 1.24 -8.51
N GLY A 69 14.54 0.15 -8.58
CA GLY A 69 15.04 -1.11 -9.10
C GLY A 69 13.96 -2.18 -9.26
N ASP A 70 14.28 -3.25 -9.99
CA ASP A 70 13.43 -4.43 -10.07
C ASP A 70 13.56 -5.30 -8.80
N GLY A 71 12.58 -6.15 -8.57
CA GLY A 71 12.63 -7.11 -7.47
C GLY A 71 13.69 -8.22 -7.63
N TYR A 72 13.86 -8.99 -6.56
CA TYR A 72 14.85 -10.05 -6.46
C TYR A 72 14.39 -11.29 -7.25
N ARG A 73 15.28 -11.86 -8.06
CA ARG A 73 15.01 -13.06 -8.86
C ARG A 73 15.34 -14.29 -8.04
N THR A 74 14.38 -14.70 -7.20
CA THR A 74 14.52 -15.88 -6.35
C THR A 74 14.67 -17.16 -7.19
N LYS A 75 15.67 -17.98 -6.86
CA LYS A 75 15.79 -19.34 -7.39
C LYS A 75 15.06 -20.31 -6.47
N ARG A 76 14.56 -21.43 -6.99
CA ARG A 76 13.89 -22.48 -6.17
C ARG A 76 14.73 -22.95 -4.97
N SER A 77 16.05 -23.03 -5.11
CA SER A 77 16.98 -23.40 -4.04
C SER A 77 17.09 -22.36 -2.91
N GLU A 78 16.60 -21.14 -3.13
CA GLU A 78 16.65 -20.04 -2.18
C GLU A 78 15.33 -19.91 -1.40
N HIS A 79 14.31 -20.73 -1.73
CA HIS A 79 13.06 -20.75 -1.00
C HIS A 79 13.24 -21.41 0.35
N GLY A 80 12.67 -20.81 1.40
CA GLY A 80 12.68 -21.41 2.73
C GLY A 80 12.25 -20.46 3.83
N GLU A 81 11.90 -21.05 4.97
CA GLU A 81 11.58 -20.37 6.20
C GLU A 81 12.61 -20.73 7.30
N PRO A 82 12.90 -19.82 8.26
CA PRO A 82 12.40 -18.45 8.34
C PRO A 82 13.02 -17.58 7.23
N GLY A 83 12.23 -16.62 6.72
CA GLY A 83 12.61 -15.87 5.53
C GLY A 83 11.79 -14.60 5.30
N MET A 84 12.07 -13.95 4.17
CA MET A 84 11.34 -12.78 3.69
C MET A 84 10.25 -13.21 2.72
N ARG A 85 9.00 -12.82 2.95
CA ARG A 85 7.88 -13.15 2.06
C ARG A 85 8.07 -12.49 0.69
N ILE A 86 7.81 -13.23 -0.38
CA ILE A 86 7.93 -12.71 -1.75
C ILE A 86 6.68 -11.91 -2.11
N VAL A 87 6.84 -10.60 -2.31
CA VAL A 87 5.77 -9.70 -2.75
C VAL A 87 5.56 -9.80 -4.25
N ARG A 88 4.35 -10.13 -4.67
CA ARG A 88 3.95 -10.33 -6.08
C ARG A 88 3.09 -9.18 -6.58
N ALA A 89 2.91 -9.11 -7.90
CA ALA A 89 2.02 -8.11 -8.51
C ALA A 89 0.55 -8.22 -8.02
N GLY A 90 0.12 -9.40 -7.60
CA GLY A 90 -1.21 -9.62 -7.01
C GLY A 90 -1.39 -9.06 -5.60
N ASP A 91 -0.30 -8.84 -4.86
CA ASP A 91 -0.34 -8.29 -3.50
C ASP A 91 -0.48 -6.76 -3.50
N ILE A 92 -0.33 -6.10 -4.66
CA ILE A 92 -0.51 -4.65 -4.81
C ILE A 92 -2.00 -4.36 -4.99
N ARG A 93 -2.65 -3.88 -3.93
CA ARG A 93 -4.11 -3.67 -3.89
C ARG A 93 -4.44 -2.38 -3.17
N ASP A 94 -5.35 -1.59 -3.72
CA ASP A 94 -5.92 -0.41 -3.07
C ASP A 94 -4.87 0.55 -2.47
N GLY A 95 -3.77 0.77 -3.19
CA GLY A 95 -2.69 1.67 -2.74
C GLY A 95 -1.75 1.11 -1.67
N ARG A 96 -1.85 -0.18 -1.33
CA ARG A 96 -1.12 -0.84 -0.24
C ARG A 96 -0.66 -2.27 -0.60
N LEU A 97 0.20 -2.85 0.24
CA LEU A 97 0.58 -4.27 0.14
C LEU A 97 -0.37 -5.11 0.99
N VAL A 98 -1.10 -6.03 0.36
CA VAL A 98 -1.93 -7.04 1.00
C VAL A 98 -1.29 -8.40 0.75
N LEU A 99 -0.43 -8.81 1.68
CA LEU A 99 0.39 -10.00 1.52
C LEU A 99 -0.45 -11.26 1.79
N SER A 100 -0.53 -12.16 0.80
CA SER A 100 -1.35 -13.37 0.88
C SER A 100 -0.65 -14.67 0.46
N GLY A 101 0.48 -14.60 -0.23
CA GLY A 101 1.17 -15.78 -0.76
C GLY A 101 2.27 -16.34 0.14
N ASP A 102 2.41 -17.66 0.23
CA ASP A 102 3.28 -18.37 1.18
C ASP A 102 4.67 -18.75 0.64
N ASP A 103 5.17 -17.97 -0.33
CA ASP A 103 6.54 -18.13 -0.82
C ASP A 103 7.48 -17.19 -0.08
N PHE A 104 8.58 -17.73 0.43
CA PHE A 104 9.58 -16.99 1.19
C PHE A 104 10.98 -17.21 0.61
N VAL A 105 11.80 -16.16 0.63
CA VAL A 105 13.26 -16.27 0.46
C VAL A 105 13.88 -16.52 1.82
N SER A 106 14.63 -17.62 1.96
CA SER A 106 15.30 -17.95 3.22
C SER A 106 16.15 -16.79 3.74
N SER A 107 16.14 -16.58 5.05
CA SER A 107 16.89 -15.53 5.74
C SER A 107 18.41 -15.61 5.51
N GLU A 108 18.93 -16.77 5.13
CA GLU A 108 20.32 -16.98 4.71
C GLU A 108 20.72 -16.10 3.51
N TYR A 109 19.75 -15.76 2.65
CA TYR A 109 19.96 -14.94 1.45
C TYR A 109 19.67 -13.45 1.66
N SER A 110 19.46 -13.00 2.90
CA SER A 110 19.24 -11.59 3.26
C SER A 110 20.28 -10.63 2.66
N ARG A 111 21.56 -11.03 2.70
CA ARG A 111 22.66 -10.26 2.08
C ARG A 111 22.53 -10.17 0.56
N SER A 112 22.09 -11.24 -0.11
CA SER A 112 21.89 -11.27 -1.57
C SER A 112 20.67 -10.45 -2.01
N VAL A 113 19.63 -10.40 -1.18
CA VAL A 113 18.44 -9.57 -1.42
C VAL A 113 18.79 -8.08 -1.36
N GLY A 114 19.55 -7.67 -0.34
CA GLY A 114 20.07 -6.31 -0.21
C GLY A 114 18.97 -5.24 -0.31
N ALA A 115 19.15 -4.27 -1.22
CA ALA A 115 18.25 -3.13 -1.39
C ALA A 115 16.82 -3.51 -1.83
N LYS A 116 16.61 -4.74 -2.31
CA LYS A 116 15.32 -5.25 -2.80
C LYS A 116 14.39 -5.76 -1.70
N SER A 117 14.87 -5.75 -0.45
CA SER A 117 14.03 -5.93 0.73
C SER A 117 13.07 -4.74 0.86
N CYS A 118 11.82 -5.02 1.23
CA CYS A 118 10.80 -3.99 1.43
C CYS A 118 11.17 -3.09 2.61
N GLN A 119 10.99 -1.78 2.44
CA GLN A 119 11.09 -0.81 3.51
C GLN A 119 9.81 0.02 3.58
N ALA A 120 9.42 0.41 4.78
CA ALA A 120 8.26 1.28 4.98
C ALA A 120 8.47 2.60 4.22
N GLY A 121 7.42 3.10 3.57
CA GLY A 121 7.49 4.28 2.73
C GLY A 121 7.96 4.04 1.30
N ASP A 122 8.48 2.85 0.96
CA ASP A 122 8.76 2.50 -0.43
C ASP A 122 7.48 2.59 -1.27
N ILE A 123 7.62 3.13 -2.47
CA ILE A 123 6.57 3.15 -3.48
C ILE A 123 6.83 1.99 -4.43
N VAL A 124 5.78 1.23 -4.75
CA VAL A 124 5.89 0.01 -5.54
C VAL A 124 4.96 0.09 -6.74
N LEU A 125 5.50 -0.17 -7.92
CA LEU A 125 4.77 -0.20 -9.19
C LEU A 125 4.83 -1.59 -9.80
N THR A 126 3.70 -2.12 -10.22
CA THR A 126 3.65 -3.35 -11.03
C THR A 126 4.09 -3.05 -12.47
N THR A 127 5.11 -3.74 -12.96
CA THR A 127 5.68 -3.52 -14.30
C THR A 127 5.42 -4.65 -15.28
N LYS A 128 4.92 -5.81 -14.83
CA LYS A 128 4.60 -6.99 -15.66
C LYS A 128 3.25 -7.58 -15.26
N GLY A 129 2.53 -8.12 -16.24
CA GLY A 129 1.18 -8.68 -16.01
C GLY A 129 0.15 -7.56 -15.95
N THR A 130 -0.46 -7.34 -14.77
CA THR A 130 -1.26 -6.13 -14.57
C THR A 130 -0.34 -4.95 -14.27
N VAL A 131 0.01 -4.19 -15.30
CA VAL A 131 0.88 -3.02 -15.18
C VAL A 131 0.11 -1.83 -14.60
N GLY A 132 0.80 -0.95 -13.86
CA GLY A 132 0.25 0.34 -13.44
C GLY A 132 -0.40 0.38 -12.05
N ARG A 133 -0.53 -0.75 -11.34
CA ARG A 133 -0.93 -0.75 -9.93
C ARG A 133 0.19 -0.17 -9.08
N VAL A 134 -0.18 0.66 -8.11
CA VAL A 134 0.74 1.34 -7.22
C VAL A 134 0.37 1.06 -5.77
N ALA A 135 1.38 0.90 -4.92
CA ALA A 135 1.22 0.89 -3.48
C ALA A 135 2.33 1.64 -2.76
N THR A 136 2.03 2.07 -1.54
CA THR A 136 3.04 2.50 -0.56
C THR A 136 3.16 1.42 0.51
N VAL A 137 4.40 1.03 0.84
CA VAL A 137 4.66 0.03 1.86
C VAL A 137 4.36 0.58 3.25
N GLN A 138 3.51 -0.13 3.99
CA GLN A 138 3.04 0.28 5.31
C GLN A 138 4.11 0.09 6.39
N ASN A 139 4.00 0.87 7.47
CA ASN A 139 4.79 0.67 8.68
C ASN A 139 4.51 -0.70 9.31
N GLY A 140 5.56 -1.38 9.76
CA GLY A 140 5.47 -2.70 10.39
C GLY A 140 5.14 -3.84 9.41
N ILE A 141 5.39 -3.65 8.11
CA ILE A 141 5.34 -4.74 7.13
C ILE A 141 6.25 -5.89 7.61
N THR A 142 5.78 -7.12 7.47
CA THR A 142 6.60 -8.30 7.78
C THR A 142 7.80 -8.36 6.82
N PRO A 143 8.93 -8.96 7.22
CA PRO A 143 10.10 -9.09 6.35
C PRO A 143 9.70 -9.63 4.99
N SER A 144 9.92 -8.84 3.95
CA SER A 144 9.40 -9.08 2.61
C SER A 144 10.39 -8.62 1.55
N VAL A 145 10.30 -9.21 0.36
CA VAL A 145 11.18 -8.92 -0.77
C VAL A 145 10.36 -8.76 -2.04
N TYR A 146 10.69 -7.75 -2.85
CA TYR A 146 9.99 -7.53 -4.11
C TYR A 146 10.29 -8.63 -5.12
N SER A 147 9.27 -9.12 -5.83
CA SER A 147 9.46 -9.99 -6.99
C SER A 147 9.83 -9.22 -8.27
N PRO A 148 10.39 -9.87 -9.32
CA PRO A 148 10.83 -9.21 -10.55
C PRO A 148 9.71 -8.64 -11.45
N GLN A 149 8.46 -8.74 -11.00
CA GLN A 149 7.28 -8.12 -11.62
C GLN A 149 6.99 -6.72 -11.06
N LEU A 150 7.75 -6.32 -10.02
CA LEU A 150 7.62 -5.06 -9.32
C LEU A 150 8.86 -4.21 -9.58
N CYS A 151 8.63 -2.90 -9.63
CA CYS A 151 9.66 -1.88 -9.49
C CYS A 151 9.41 -1.13 -8.19
N TYR A 152 10.42 -1.06 -7.32
CA TYR A 152 10.34 -0.27 -6.09
C TYR A 152 11.03 1.08 -6.30
N PHE A 153 10.61 2.07 -5.53
CA PHE A 153 11.17 3.41 -5.47
C PHE A 153 11.29 3.79 -4.00
N ARG A 154 12.51 4.12 -3.57
CA ARG A 154 12.84 4.48 -2.20
C ARG A 154 13.39 5.89 -2.17
N VAL A 155 12.70 6.79 -1.48
CA VAL A 155 13.20 8.14 -1.22
C VAL A 155 14.35 8.05 -0.22
N SER A 156 15.42 8.82 -0.43
CA SER A 156 16.55 8.83 0.49
C SER A 156 16.17 9.45 1.84
N ASP A 157 16.86 9.06 2.91
CA ASP A 157 16.58 9.53 4.26
C ASP A 157 16.64 11.07 4.35
N ASP A 158 17.62 11.68 3.68
CA ASP A 158 17.78 13.15 3.61
C ASP A 158 16.64 13.86 2.88
N GLN A 159 15.88 13.13 2.05
CA GLN A 159 14.78 13.65 1.24
C GLN A 159 13.42 13.09 1.65
N MET A 160 13.34 12.43 2.81
CA MET A 160 12.15 11.69 3.25
C MET A 160 10.88 12.56 3.33
N SER A 161 11.02 13.87 3.51
CA SER A 161 9.91 14.83 3.44
C SER A 161 9.18 14.77 2.08
N LEU A 162 9.87 14.47 0.98
CA LEU A 162 9.27 14.37 -0.36
C LEU A 162 8.49 13.06 -0.59
N GLN A 163 8.56 12.09 0.33
CA GLN A 163 7.93 10.78 0.13
C GLN A 163 6.42 10.87 -0.18
N PRO A 164 5.60 11.66 0.54
CA PRO A 164 4.17 11.79 0.24
C PRO A 164 3.92 12.40 -1.15
N TRP A 165 4.78 13.33 -1.57
CA TRP A 165 4.71 13.95 -2.89
C TRP A 165 4.94 12.92 -4.00
N PHE A 166 6.00 12.12 -3.89
CA PHE A 166 6.27 11.05 -4.84
C PHE A 166 5.13 10.03 -4.86
N ALA A 167 4.64 9.61 -3.68
CA ALA A 167 3.55 8.66 -3.59
C ALA A 167 2.28 9.14 -4.31
N GLU A 168 1.94 10.44 -4.20
CA GLU A 168 0.83 11.02 -4.96
C GLU A 168 1.10 11.15 -6.45
N TRP A 169 2.30 11.57 -6.86
CA TRP A 169 2.63 11.59 -8.28
C TRP A 169 2.48 10.19 -8.91
N PHE A 170 2.95 9.14 -8.23
CA PHE A 170 2.75 7.78 -8.70
C PHE A 170 1.27 7.35 -8.77
N ARG A 171 0.34 8.00 -8.07
CA ARG A 171 -1.11 7.72 -8.23
C ARG A 171 -1.79 8.61 -9.27
N SER A 172 -1.12 9.68 -9.71
CA SER A 172 -1.69 10.70 -10.58
C SER A 172 -1.93 10.23 -12.02
N ALA A 173 -2.89 10.89 -12.68
CA ALA A 173 -3.17 10.74 -14.12
C ALA A 173 -1.92 10.94 -14.99
N ASP A 174 -0.99 11.79 -14.54
CA ASP A 174 0.27 12.07 -15.22
C ASP A 174 1.15 10.83 -15.31
N ARG A 175 1.39 10.16 -14.18
CA ARG A 175 2.12 8.89 -14.18
C ARG A 175 1.43 7.85 -15.04
N ILE A 176 0.10 7.73 -14.97
CA ILE A 176 -0.66 6.73 -15.74
C ILE A 176 -0.39 6.91 -17.23
N ARG A 177 -0.57 8.13 -17.73
CA ARG A 177 -0.35 8.49 -19.13
C ARG A 177 1.08 8.17 -19.57
N GLN A 178 2.09 8.52 -18.77
CA GLN A 178 3.48 8.26 -19.13
C GLN A 178 3.80 6.75 -19.18
N THR A 179 3.27 5.96 -18.24
CA THR A 179 3.43 4.50 -18.28
C THR A 179 2.69 3.87 -19.44
N ASP A 180 1.49 4.34 -19.78
CA ASP A 180 0.71 3.82 -20.92
C ASP A 180 1.44 4.03 -22.24
N ILE A 181 2.08 5.19 -22.44
CA ILE A 181 2.91 5.47 -23.62
C ILE A 181 4.12 4.53 -23.66
N ALA A 182 4.76 4.26 -22.52
CA ALA A 182 5.91 3.36 -22.44
C ALA A 182 5.54 1.88 -22.70
N MET A 183 4.36 1.44 -22.24
CA MET A 183 3.90 0.05 -22.36
C MET A 183 3.71 -0.41 -23.80
N HIS A 184 3.36 0.50 -24.72
CA HIS A 184 3.02 0.17 -26.11
C HIS A 184 4.21 0.34 -27.07
N LYS A 185 5.45 0.40 -26.56
CA LYS A 185 6.66 0.48 -27.39
C LYS A 185 7.02 -0.84 -28.08
N SER A 186 6.38 -1.95 -27.71
CA SER A 186 6.61 -3.27 -28.32
C SER A 186 5.31 -4.05 -28.46
N ASP A 187 5.21 -4.92 -29.47
CA ASP A 187 4.07 -5.84 -29.69
C ASP A 187 3.99 -7.00 -28.66
N MET A 188 4.82 -6.97 -27.61
CA MET A 188 4.84 -7.97 -26.55
C MET A 188 3.77 -7.68 -25.49
N ALA A 189 3.53 -8.65 -24.59
CA ALA A 189 2.63 -8.48 -23.46
C ALA A 189 2.97 -7.19 -22.67
N PRO A 190 1.96 -6.48 -22.12
CA PRO A 190 2.15 -5.19 -21.47
C PRO A 190 3.27 -5.22 -20.43
N TYR A 191 4.29 -4.38 -20.65
CA TYR A 191 5.52 -4.37 -19.86
C TYR A 191 6.16 -2.97 -19.89
N VAL A 192 6.65 -2.50 -18.73
CA VAL A 192 7.51 -1.31 -18.65
C VAL A 192 8.87 -1.71 -18.11
N ASN A 193 9.92 -1.55 -18.91
CA ASN A 193 11.28 -1.87 -18.49
C ASN A 193 11.88 -0.75 -17.61
N LEU A 194 12.98 -1.06 -16.91
CA LEU A 194 13.65 -0.10 -16.03
C LEU A 194 14.20 1.13 -16.75
N GLN A 195 14.55 1.02 -18.04
CA GLN A 195 15.02 2.17 -18.82
C GLN A 195 13.89 3.18 -19.02
N ASP A 196 12.70 2.70 -19.38
CA ASP A 196 11.49 3.49 -19.55
C ASP A 196 11.01 4.07 -18.21
N ILE A 197 11.02 3.27 -17.13
CA ILE A 197 10.77 3.78 -15.77
C ILE A 197 11.71 4.93 -15.43
N GLY A 198 13.01 4.78 -15.71
CA GLY A 198 13.99 5.83 -15.48
C GLY A 198 13.76 7.10 -16.31
N SER A 199 13.02 7.01 -17.43
CA SER A 199 12.71 8.14 -18.31
C SER A 199 11.46 8.92 -17.91
N LEU A 200 10.64 8.38 -17.00
CA LEU A 200 9.43 9.05 -16.53
C LEU A 200 9.78 10.40 -15.90
N GLN A 201 9.03 11.43 -16.27
CA GLN A 201 9.19 12.80 -15.82
C GLN A 201 8.33 13.05 -14.59
N VAL A 202 8.95 13.49 -13.51
CA VAL A 202 8.28 13.81 -12.24
C VAL A 202 8.35 15.32 -12.03
N PRO A 203 7.23 16.00 -11.74
CA PRO A 203 7.25 17.36 -11.23
C PRO A 203 7.77 17.33 -9.78
N VAL A 204 8.95 17.89 -9.56
CA VAL A 204 9.59 17.98 -8.25
C VAL A 204 9.46 19.43 -7.73
N PRO A 205 9.03 19.64 -6.48
CA PRO A 205 9.00 20.95 -5.85
C PRO A 205 10.38 21.61 -5.88
N THR A 206 10.47 22.85 -6.38
CA THR A 206 11.74 23.60 -6.46
C THR A 206 11.99 24.53 -5.28
N ALA A 207 11.00 24.70 -4.41
CA ALA A 207 11.04 25.63 -3.27
C ALA A 207 10.33 25.03 -2.05
N ASP A 208 10.67 25.55 -0.86
CA ASP A 208 10.02 25.22 0.43
C ASP A 208 8.51 25.55 0.46
N SER A 209 7.99 26.23 -0.57
CA SER A 209 6.58 26.65 -0.65
C SER A 209 5.58 25.50 -0.70
N HIS A 210 6.02 24.28 -1.01
CA HIS A 210 5.18 23.08 -0.98
C HIS A 210 5.20 22.32 0.35
N GLY A 211 6.03 22.73 1.31
CA GLY A 211 6.14 22.09 2.63
C GLY A 211 4.79 21.83 3.30
N PRO A 212 3.89 22.84 3.42
CA PRO A 212 2.57 22.63 4.01
C PRO A 212 1.70 21.62 3.26
N VAL A 213 1.75 21.60 1.92
CA VAL A 213 0.99 20.63 1.11
C VAL A 213 1.54 19.23 1.34
N ILE A 214 2.86 19.07 1.33
CA ILE A 214 3.53 17.80 1.56
C ILE A 214 3.19 17.22 2.94
N GLU A 215 3.16 18.06 3.97
CA GLU A 215 2.73 17.66 5.33
C GLU A 215 1.26 17.22 5.37
N GLN A 216 0.39 17.93 4.65
CA GLN A 216 -1.02 17.55 4.51
C GLN A 216 -1.16 16.20 3.80
N LEU A 217 -0.46 15.99 2.68
CA LEU A 217 -0.43 14.72 1.96
C LEU A 217 0.02 13.58 2.88
N GLY A 218 1.12 13.77 3.61
CA GLY A 218 1.61 12.78 4.56
C GLY A 218 0.59 12.45 5.67
N SER A 219 -0.17 13.45 6.14
CA SER A 219 -1.23 13.24 7.13
C SER A 219 -2.40 12.44 6.57
N LEU A 220 -2.83 12.74 5.33
CA LEU A 220 -3.88 11.99 4.63
C LEU A 220 -3.46 10.55 4.35
N HIS A 221 -2.21 10.32 3.91
CA HIS A 221 -1.68 8.98 3.70
C HIS A 221 -1.66 8.15 4.98
N ARG A 222 -1.23 8.74 6.10
CA ARG A 222 -1.29 8.08 7.41
C ARG A 222 -2.71 7.71 7.80
N LEU A 223 -3.70 8.57 7.53
CA LEU A 223 -5.10 8.30 7.81
C LEU A 223 -5.65 7.15 6.95
N VAL A 224 -5.33 7.12 5.64
CA VAL A 224 -5.70 6.02 4.74
C VAL A 224 -5.10 4.70 5.21
N HIS A 225 -3.80 4.67 5.51
CA HIS A 225 -3.14 3.46 5.99
C HIS A 225 -3.65 3.02 7.37
N GLY A 226 -3.94 3.97 8.27
CA GLY A 226 -4.47 3.70 9.61
C GLY A 226 -5.85 3.07 9.56
N THR A 227 -6.78 3.66 8.81
CA THR A 227 -8.15 3.13 8.65
C THR A 227 -8.17 1.78 7.95
N ALA A 228 -7.30 1.55 6.96
CA ALA A 228 -7.15 0.24 6.33
C ALA A 228 -6.67 -0.84 7.31
N ARG A 229 -5.70 -0.53 8.18
CA ARG A 229 -5.22 -1.44 9.23
C ARG A 229 -6.30 -1.72 10.27
N GLU A 230 -7.02 -0.69 10.70
CA GLU A 230 -8.16 -0.86 11.62
C GLU A 230 -9.22 -1.78 11.02
N ASN A 231 -9.55 -1.62 9.73
CA ASN A 231 -10.49 -2.50 9.04
C ASN A 231 -10.05 -3.97 9.01
N GLU A 232 -8.75 -4.25 8.89
CA GLU A 232 -8.25 -5.63 9.00
C GLU A 232 -8.45 -6.22 10.40
N VAL A 233 -8.26 -5.41 11.45
CA VAL A 233 -8.49 -5.83 12.83
C VAL A 233 -9.98 -6.07 13.08
N LEU A 234 -10.83 -5.14 12.64
CA LEU A 234 -12.29 -5.24 12.78
C LEU A 234 -12.85 -6.45 12.03
N ALA A 235 -12.42 -6.66 10.78
CA ALA A 235 -12.87 -7.80 9.98
C ALA A 235 -12.45 -9.14 10.59
N ARG A 236 -11.19 -9.26 11.04
CA ARG A 236 -10.72 -10.45 11.74
C ARG A 236 -11.52 -10.69 13.04
N THR A 237 -11.74 -9.65 13.81
CA THR A 237 -12.52 -9.73 15.06
C THR A 237 -13.94 -10.20 14.79
N ARG A 238 -14.60 -9.64 13.78
CA ARG A 238 -15.94 -10.08 13.35
C ARG A 238 -15.95 -11.55 12.96
N ASP A 239 -14.99 -11.97 12.13
CA ASP A 239 -14.90 -13.34 11.63
C ASP A 239 -14.57 -14.35 12.75
N GLU A 240 -13.86 -13.93 13.80
CA GLU A 240 -13.63 -14.71 15.02
C GLU A 240 -14.87 -14.79 15.92
N LEU A 241 -15.59 -13.68 16.10
CA LEU A 241 -16.75 -13.59 17.00
C LEU A 241 -17.98 -14.31 16.47
N LEU A 242 -18.26 -14.21 15.16
CA LEU A 242 -19.45 -14.77 14.52
C LEU A 242 -19.68 -16.26 14.87
N PRO A 243 -18.74 -17.19 14.64
CA PRO A 243 -18.97 -18.60 14.95
C PRO A 243 -19.10 -18.85 16.46
N LEU A 244 -18.39 -18.08 17.30
CA LEU A 244 -18.46 -18.25 18.76
C LEU A 244 -19.81 -17.83 19.33
N LEU A 245 -20.34 -16.70 18.87
CA LEU A 245 -21.66 -16.19 19.23
C LEU A 245 -22.77 -17.11 18.71
N MET A 246 -22.71 -17.54 17.46
CA MET A 246 -23.69 -18.46 16.86
C MET A 246 -23.73 -19.83 17.54
N SER A 247 -22.60 -20.26 18.12
CA SER A 247 -22.51 -21.52 18.88
C SER A 247 -22.83 -21.39 20.38
N GLY A 248 -23.10 -20.18 20.87
CA GLY A 248 -23.31 -19.89 22.30
C GLY A 248 -22.05 -20.04 23.18
N LYS A 249 -20.87 -20.32 22.58
CA LYS A 249 -19.59 -20.46 23.31
C LYS A 249 -19.08 -19.16 23.89
N LEU A 250 -19.54 -18.03 23.36
CA LEU A 250 -19.26 -16.69 23.87
C LEU A 250 -20.59 -15.97 24.08
N ARG A 251 -20.76 -15.34 25.23
CA ARG A 251 -21.95 -14.52 25.51
C ARG A 251 -21.79 -13.16 24.85
N VAL A 252 -22.88 -12.56 24.40
CA VAL A 252 -22.89 -11.23 23.77
C VAL A 252 -22.16 -10.18 24.64
N LYS A 253 -22.40 -10.15 25.95
CA LYS A 253 -21.73 -9.23 26.88
C LYS A 253 -20.20 -9.35 26.91
N ASP A 254 -19.66 -10.55 26.66
CA ASP A 254 -18.21 -10.76 26.61
C ASP A 254 -17.65 -10.36 25.24
N ALA A 255 -18.45 -10.50 24.18
CA ALA A 255 -18.11 -9.98 22.86
C ALA A 255 -18.11 -8.44 22.84
N GLU A 256 -19.08 -7.78 23.47
CA GLU A 256 -19.12 -6.32 23.61
C GLU A 256 -17.82 -5.78 24.22
N LYS A 257 -17.35 -6.36 25.33
CA LYS A 257 -16.08 -5.98 25.97
C LYS A 257 -14.88 -6.17 25.05
N LYS A 258 -14.87 -7.24 24.23
CA LYS A 258 -13.80 -7.45 23.23
C LYS A 258 -13.82 -6.38 22.15
N VAL A 259 -15.00 -5.98 21.68
CA VAL A 259 -15.16 -4.91 20.69
C VAL A 259 -14.73 -3.57 21.26
N GLU A 260 -15.12 -3.24 22.49
CA GLU A 260 -14.72 -2.00 23.19
C GLU A 260 -13.20 -1.90 23.40
N ALA A 261 -12.49 -3.01 23.57
CA ALA A 261 -11.04 -3.01 23.74
C ALA A 261 -10.26 -2.72 22.44
N ILE A 262 -10.94 -2.75 21.29
CA ILE A 262 -10.35 -2.59 19.95
C ILE A 262 -10.76 -1.25 19.32
N ALA A 263 -11.90 -0.70 19.71
CA ALA A 263 -12.41 0.61 19.29
C ALA A 263 -11.66 1.77 19.96
#